data_AF-A0A7S4SIA5-F1
#
_entry.id   AF-A0A7S4SIA5-F1
#
_cell.length_a   1.000
_cell.length_b   1.000
_cell.length_c   1.000
_cell.angle_alpha   90.00
_cell.angle_beta   90.00
_cell.angle_gamma   90.00
#
_symmetry.space_group_name_H-M   'P 1'
#
loop_
_entity.id
_entity.type
_entity.pdbx_description
1 polymer ?
#
loop_
_entity_poly.entity_id
_entity_poly.type
_entity_poly.pdbx_seq_one_letter_code
_entity_poly.pdbx_strand_id
1 'polypeptide(L)'
;GGSLRARGGIHVFRLPRRPPCAWLPEGPAAMSAERKVWEVVGGVDKGGILVRDGQSLKSAVSAERLSTGAKILELEELAGRVHYELLTGTGPKDGWVNIKLTDKDLLVRCEDPSPPEPEQEEEEGPEEETGSGEVPRHLRPACEVAAPGLKPVSVLAPFQPAPNMKEAKRRATLRLKGDMYGLPIPSTPQEFESPEYGAAWLNRAFHAAGTLPEDNSVKRIVSAKNFPGGGSGPKTLFTLEYEKPDESLDITLFMKLPAEVGVMGPGTSTPAQRVQDMQGAFGDIWGAEIQFYRYIAPHVPFPVPRFYFGDLNRESQEAVIITSAVEWPKSGKKSFKALQVLPPCEKCEDYTLTNSQDYYFALLKRLGTISGLERTGKLGPEMASIHWSPYGPSPRGTAEGMTACFRTFVEDIAPHIWPQKVRSKDFLDKFTQAMDIVQKAAVALDGYLYSNPLYVGFGHQNGNTDNAYFYRGADGVLECGIFDWGSAGRMAYAQEFMGSFGSCLGEMLAEYDDRLMHCFADAYHATGAEPMDVNELILQYRLAMCLNTCQMLAMTMPYNSEKHPQGRPFWKTVKSYKDEKIRSVFALKFGVSMLYNKVVLMSLRMDAYWDTIVEWGKRMGF
;
A
#
# COMPACT_ATOMS: atom_id res chain seq x y z
N GLY A 1 77.30 22.61 -7.67
CA GLY A 1 77.53 21.62 -6.60
C GLY A 1 76.48 21.84 -5.52
N GLY A 2 75.93 20.84 -4.84
CA GLY A 2 76.14 19.41 -4.86
C GLY A 2 74.94 18.72 -4.21
N SER A 3 74.76 17.46 -4.58
CA SER A 3 73.81 16.49 -4.03
C SER A 3 73.94 16.34 -2.51
N LEU A 4 72.81 16.08 -1.82
CA LEU A 4 72.75 14.97 -0.87
C LEU A 4 71.30 14.57 -0.52
N ARG A 5 71.09 13.25 -0.63
CA ARG A 5 69.90 12.46 -0.31
C ARG A 5 69.52 12.55 1.17
N ALA A 6 68.22 12.43 1.47
CA ALA A 6 67.74 11.87 2.73
C ALA A 6 66.74 10.73 2.46
N ARG A 7 67.13 9.54 2.93
CA ARG A 7 66.28 8.38 3.25
C ARG A 7 65.37 8.83 4.40
N GLY A 8 64.12 8.45 4.58
CA GLY A 8 63.48 7.15 4.50
C GLY A 8 62.50 7.06 5.70
N GLY A 9 61.43 6.26 5.61
CA GLY A 9 60.58 5.92 6.76
C GLY A 9 59.10 6.21 6.56
N ILE A 10 58.41 5.31 5.86
CA ILE A 10 56.95 5.19 5.93
C ILE A 10 56.63 4.55 7.28
N HIS A 11 56.09 5.32 8.23
CA HIS A 11 55.47 4.77 9.42
C HIS A 11 54.07 4.25 9.06
N VAL A 12 53.99 2.96 8.76
CA VAL A 12 52.73 2.22 8.76
C VAL A 12 52.27 2.11 10.21
N PHE A 13 51.29 2.93 10.61
CA PHE A 13 50.55 2.70 11.84
C PHE A 13 49.73 1.41 11.69
N ARG A 14 50.25 0.33 12.24
CA ARG A 14 49.55 -0.95 12.38
C ARG A 14 48.50 -0.77 13.48
N LEU A 15 47.26 -0.53 13.08
CA LEU A 15 46.12 -0.60 14.00
C LEU A 15 46.08 -2.01 14.64
N PRO A 16 45.89 -2.12 15.97
CA PRO A 16 45.82 -3.41 16.63
C PRO A 16 44.62 -4.20 16.09
N ARG A 17 44.86 -5.47 15.75
CA ARG A 17 43.82 -6.45 15.41
C ARG A 17 42.81 -6.48 16.57
N ARG A 18 41.58 -6.03 16.30
CA ARG A 18 40.46 -6.24 17.22
C ARG A 18 40.25 -7.75 17.38
N PRO A 19 40.09 -8.28 18.61
CA PRO A 19 39.59 -9.63 18.79
C PRO A 19 38.14 -9.71 18.27
N PRO A 20 37.67 -10.90 17.85
CA PRO A 20 36.27 -11.06 17.48
C PRO A 20 35.42 -10.78 18.72
N CYS A 21 34.61 -9.71 18.67
CA CYS A 21 33.61 -9.43 19.69
C CYS A 21 32.49 -10.47 19.57
N ALA A 22 32.68 -11.58 20.30
CA ALA A 22 31.61 -12.44 20.76
C ALA A 22 31.03 -11.81 22.03
N TRP A 23 29.98 -10.99 21.89
CA TRP A 23 29.03 -10.61 22.96
C TRP A 23 27.72 -10.18 22.29
N LEU A 24 26.98 -11.14 21.73
CA LEU A 24 25.52 -11.06 21.72
C LEU A 24 25.07 -11.48 23.13
N PRO A 25 24.18 -10.74 23.81
CA PRO A 25 23.42 -11.37 24.87
C PRO A 25 22.56 -12.45 24.20
N GLU A 26 22.76 -13.70 24.59
CA GLU A 26 21.85 -14.80 24.27
C GLU A 26 20.45 -14.35 24.71
N GLY A 27 19.62 -13.97 23.74
CA GLY A 27 18.19 -13.92 23.94
C GLY A 27 17.71 -15.30 24.35
N PRO A 28 16.64 -15.42 25.16
CA PRO A 28 16.12 -16.73 25.50
C PRO A 28 15.85 -17.46 24.18
N ALA A 29 16.47 -18.64 24.04
CA ALA A 29 16.08 -19.60 23.03
C ALA A 29 14.56 -19.70 23.11
N ALA A 30 13.87 -19.16 22.09
CA ALA A 30 12.47 -19.46 21.88
C ALA A 30 12.45 -20.94 21.53
N MET A 31 12.40 -21.77 22.57
CA MET A 31 11.85 -23.10 22.48
C MET A 31 10.59 -22.96 21.64
N SER A 32 10.49 -23.71 20.55
CA SER A 32 9.22 -23.96 19.90
C SER A 32 8.31 -24.55 20.97
N ALA A 33 7.49 -23.71 21.61
CA ALA A 33 6.39 -24.19 22.41
C ALA A 33 5.48 -24.90 21.41
N GLU A 34 5.55 -26.24 21.38
CA GLU A 34 4.60 -27.07 20.67
C GLU A 34 3.20 -26.53 20.99
N ARG A 35 2.51 -26.05 19.96
CA ARG A 35 1.15 -25.51 20.11
C ARG A 35 0.22 -26.67 20.38
N LYS A 36 -0.04 -26.97 21.64
CA LYS A 36 -0.97 -28.04 22.02
C LYS A 36 -2.40 -27.56 21.81
N VAL A 37 -3.11 -28.25 20.93
CA VAL A 37 -4.54 -28.00 20.67
C VAL A 37 -5.37 -29.02 21.46
N TRP A 38 -6.43 -28.53 22.08
CA TRP A 38 -7.39 -29.35 22.81
C TRP A 38 -8.78 -29.25 22.18
N GLU A 39 -9.53 -30.34 22.20
CA GLU A 39 -10.95 -30.38 21.85
C GLU A 39 -11.82 -30.54 23.09
N VAL A 40 -12.91 -29.79 23.15
CA VAL A 40 -13.90 -29.85 24.23
C VAL A 40 -14.84 -31.03 24.02
N VAL A 41 -14.64 -32.12 24.76
CA VAL A 41 -15.52 -33.31 24.69
C VAL A 41 -16.57 -33.34 25.81
N GLY A 42 -16.40 -32.50 26.83
CA GLY A 42 -17.30 -32.44 27.98
C GLY A 42 -18.49 -31.50 27.80
N GLY A 43 -19.47 -31.62 28.71
CA GLY A 43 -20.56 -30.65 28.84
C GLY A 43 -21.67 -30.74 27.78
N VAL A 44 -21.74 -31.83 27.01
CA VAL A 44 -22.72 -32.07 25.94
C VAL A 44 -24.16 -31.73 26.39
N ASP A 45 -24.61 -32.33 27.49
CA ASP A 45 -25.98 -32.14 28.03
C ASP A 45 -26.26 -30.71 28.52
N LYS A 46 -25.23 -29.88 28.65
CA LYS A 46 -25.28 -28.51 29.16
C LYS A 46 -24.84 -27.46 28.13
N GLY A 47 -24.66 -27.87 26.87
CA GLY A 47 -24.24 -27.00 25.77
C GLY A 47 -22.79 -26.53 25.85
N GLY A 48 -21.93 -27.20 26.63
CA GLY A 48 -20.52 -26.87 26.79
C GLY A 48 -20.02 -26.81 28.24
N ILE A 49 -18.73 -26.51 28.39
CA ILE A 49 -18.03 -26.45 29.67
C ILE A 49 -17.99 -25.03 30.25
N LEU A 50 -17.88 -24.93 31.56
CA LEU A 50 -17.81 -23.64 32.27
C LEU A 50 -16.43 -23.01 32.09
N VAL A 51 -16.41 -21.76 31.64
CA VAL A 51 -15.21 -20.93 31.54
C VAL A 51 -15.17 -19.99 32.75
N ARG A 52 -13.98 -19.77 33.30
CA ARG A 52 -13.76 -18.78 34.36
C ARG A 52 -12.73 -17.75 33.96
N ASP A 53 -12.92 -16.52 34.43
CA ASP A 53 -12.06 -15.37 34.10
C ASP A 53 -10.68 -15.43 34.79
N GLY A 54 -10.49 -16.37 35.73
CA GLY A 54 -9.21 -16.57 36.38
C GLY A 54 -8.99 -18.00 36.84
N GLN A 55 -7.74 -18.33 37.14
CA GLN A 55 -7.26 -19.67 37.49
C GLN A 55 -7.91 -20.28 38.75
N SER A 56 -8.45 -19.46 39.66
CA SER A 56 -9.11 -19.96 40.87
C SER A 56 -10.43 -20.67 40.57
N LEU A 57 -10.86 -21.63 41.39
CA LEU A 57 -12.24 -22.16 41.32
C LEU A 57 -13.29 -21.18 41.89
N LYS A 58 -12.83 -20.11 42.54
CA LYS A 58 -13.66 -19.03 43.09
C LYS A 58 -13.76 -17.80 42.17
N SER A 59 -13.06 -17.78 41.04
CA SER A 59 -13.13 -16.67 40.07
C SER A 59 -14.50 -16.60 39.40
N ALA A 60 -14.84 -15.43 38.87
CA ALA A 60 -16.08 -15.21 38.14
C ALA A 60 -16.24 -16.24 37.01
N VAL A 61 -17.46 -16.76 36.88
CA VAL A 61 -17.82 -17.66 35.80
C VAL A 61 -18.29 -16.78 34.66
N SER A 62 -17.77 -17.02 33.46
CA SER A 62 -18.21 -16.31 32.27
C SER A 62 -19.71 -16.56 32.02
N ALA A 63 -20.39 -15.56 31.45
CA ALA A 63 -21.79 -15.67 31.08
C ALA A 63 -22.02 -16.74 29.99
N GLU A 64 -20.99 -17.03 29.20
CA GLU A 64 -21.03 -17.99 28.10
C GLU A 64 -20.24 -19.27 28.44
N ARG A 65 -20.71 -20.40 27.92
CA ARG A 65 -20.02 -21.69 28.00
C ARG A 65 -19.18 -21.89 26.75
N LEU A 66 -18.07 -22.60 26.90
CA LEU A 66 -17.28 -23.07 25.77
C LEU A 66 -17.94 -24.34 25.21
N SER A 67 -18.44 -24.27 23.97
CA SER A 67 -19.25 -25.34 23.36
C SER A 67 -18.48 -26.65 23.23
N THR A 68 -19.16 -27.80 23.39
CA THR A 68 -18.62 -29.11 23.01
C THR A 68 -18.26 -29.11 21.52
N GLY A 69 -17.10 -29.69 21.15
CA GLY A 69 -16.51 -29.66 19.81
C GLY A 69 -15.68 -28.41 19.52
N ALA A 70 -15.60 -27.44 20.45
CA ALA A 70 -14.69 -26.32 20.30
C ALA A 70 -13.23 -26.78 20.37
N LYS A 71 -12.37 -26.19 19.53
CA LYS A 71 -10.91 -26.38 19.56
C LYS A 71 -10.27 -25.16 20.18
N ILE A 72 -9.35 -25.39 21.10
CA ILE A 72 -8.70 -24.33 21.87
C ILE A 72 -7.18 -24.54 21.88
N LEU A 73 -6.44 -23.44 21.84
CA LEU A 73 -4.99 -23.43 21.96
C LEU A 73 -4.60 -23.33 23.44
N GLU A 74 -3.74 -24.23 23.92
CA GLU A 74 -3.15 -24.13 25.26
C GLU A 74 -2.18 -22.93 25.32
N LEU A 75 -2.53 -21.94 26.14
CA LEU A 75 -1.61 -20.86 26.50
C LEU A 75 -0.83 -21.22 27.76
N GLU A 76 -1.49 -21.86 28.73
CA GLU A 76 -0.90 -22.27 29.99
C GLU A 76 -1.68 -23.46 30.59
N GLU A 77 -0.98 -24.53 31.01
CA GLU A 77 -1.57 -25.64 31.76
C GLU A 77 -1.09 -25.57 33.22
N LEU A 78 -2.02 -25.42 34.18
CA LEU A 78 -1.66 -25.34 35.60
C LEU A 78 -2.70 -26.03 36.49
N ALA A 79 -2.24 -27.01 37.27
CA ALA A 79 -3.04 -27.76 38.26
C ALA A 79 -4.33 -28.41 37.68
N GLY A 80 -4.21 -29.05 36.50
CA GLY A 80 -5.34 -29.75 35.85
C GLY A 80 -6.33 -28.81 35.15
N ARG A 81 -5.94 -27.56 34.92
CA ARG A 81 -6.71 -26.53 34.19
C ARG A 81 -5.89 -25.97 33.04
N VAL A 82 -6.58 -25.53 32.00
CA VAL A 82 -5.97 -24.91 30.82
C VAL A 82 -6.49 -23.48 30.70
N HIS A 83 -5.56 -22.54 30.59
CA HIS A 83 -5.79 -21.21 30.04
C HIS A 83 -5.69 -21.31 28.53
N TYR A 84 -6.70 -20.82 27.83
CA TYR A 84 -6.83 -21.09 26.41
C TYR A 84 -7.15 -19.85 25.58
N GLU A 85 -6.90 -19.95 24.29
CA GLU A 85 -7.47 -19.09 23.25
C GLU A 85 -8.36 -19.94 22.31
N LEU A 86 -9.57 -19.45 22.00
CA LEU A 86 -10.52 -20.17 21.15
C LEU A 86 -10.07 -20.17 19.68
N LEU A 87 -9.87 -21.36 19.10
CA LEU A 87 -9.56 -21.52 17.68
C LEU A 87 -10.82 -21.69 16.83
N THR A 88 -11.70 -22.61 17.22
CA THR A 88 -12.97 -22.91 16.55
C THR A 88 -14.06 -23.28 17.56
N GLY A 89 -15.32 -23.02 17.25
CA GLY A 89 -16.46 -23.28 18.15
C GLY A 89 -17.10 -21.99 18.68
N THR A 90 -17.94 -22.08 19.71
CA THR A 90 -18.60 -20.92 20.34
C THR A 90 -18.28 -20.84 21.83
N GLY A 91 -18.25 -19.61 22.37
CA GLY A 91 -17.94 -19.32 23.77
C GLY A 91 -16.92 -18.18 23.91
N PRO A 92 -16.43 -17.92 25.13
CA PRO A 92 -15.44 -16.89 25.39
C PRO A 92 -14.15 -17.12 24.59
N LYS A 93 -13.59 -16.02 24.06
CA LYS A 93 -12.35 -16.04 23.25
C LYS A 93 -11.14 -16.54 24.03
N ASP A 94 -11.14 -16.35 25.34
CA ASP A 94 -10.13 -16.83 26.26
C ASP A 94 -10.75 -17.18 27.62
N GLY A 95 -10.00 -17.88 28.46
CA GLY A 95 -10.36 -18.14 29.85
C GLY A 95 -9.80 -19.45 30.40
N TRP A 96 -10.22 -19.80 31.62
CA TRP A 96 -9.74 -20.99 32.33
C TRP A 96 -10.79 -22.09 32.41
N VAL A 97 -10.45 -23.28 31.92
CA VAL A 97 -11.30 -24.49 31.94
C VAL A 97 -10.60 -25.65 32.65
N ASN A 98 -11.34 -26.63 33.15
CA ASN A 98 -10.77 -27.85 33.73
C ASN A 98 -10.54 -28.88 32.63
N ILE A 99 -9.44 -29.65 32.69
CA ILE A 99 -9.18 -30.76 31.78
C ILE A 99 -10.10 -31.95 32.10
N LYS A 100 -10.28 -32.24 33.41
CA LYS A 100 -11.16 -33.29 33.92
C LYS A 100 -12.07 -32.76 35.02
N LEU A 101 -13.26 -33.35 35.16
CA LEU A 101 -14.13 -33.15 36.30
C LEU A 101 -14.53 -34.50 36.88
N THR A 102 -14.08 -34.76 38.11
CA THR A 102 -14.12 -36.11 38.72
C THR A 102 -13.39 -37.10 37.81
N ASP A 103 -14.09 -38.07 37.21
CA ASP A 103 -13.51 -39.08 36.30
C ASP A 103 -13.91 -38.87 34.83
N LYS A 104 -14.51 -37.72 34.49
CA LYS A 104 -14.92 -37.40 33.11
C LYS A 104 -13.97 -36.39 32.48
N ASP A 105 -13.48 -36.71 31.30
CA ASP A 105 -12.68 -35.79 30.49
C ASP A 105 -13.57 -34.67 29.94
N LEU A 106 -13.12 -33.43 30.11
CA LEU A 106 -13.75 -32.24 29.54
C LEU A 106 -12.98 -31.74 28.31
N LEU A 107 -11.67 -31.95 28.31
CA LEU A 107 -10.77 -31.69 27.20
C LEU A 107 -10.00 -32.95 26.84
N VAL A 108 -9.82 -33.19 25.54
CA VAL A 108 -8.93 -34.23 25.01
C VAL A 108 -7.92 -33.55 24.09
N ARG A 109 -6.64 -33.94 24.17
CA ARG A 109 -5.62 -33.40 23.27
C ARG A 109 -5.92 -33.87 21.85
N CYS A 110 -5.91 -32.95 20.90
CA CYS A 110 -5.85 -33.33 19.50
C CYS A 110 -4.42 -33.82 19.24
N GLU A 111 -4.23 -35.14 19.13
CA GLU A 111 -2.99 -35.68 18.56
C GLU A 111 -2.91 -35.18 17.11
N ASP A 112 -1.72 -34.74 16.68
CA ASP A 112 -1.47 -34.40 15.28
C ASP A 112 -1.97 -35.55 14.40
N PRO A 113 -3.00 -35.34 13.56
CA PRO A 113 -3.38 -36.35 12.63
C PRO A 113 -2.28 -36.41 11.58
N SER A 114 -1.44 -37.45 11.68
CA SER A 114 -0.92 -38.12 10.50
C SER A 114 -2.05 -38.15 9.46
N PRO A 115 -1.86 -37.60 8.26
CA PRO A 115 -2.95 -37.26 7.37
C PRO A 115 -3.83 -38.47 7.10
N PRO A 116 -5.15 -38.41 7.38
CA PRO A 116 -6.06 -39.44 6.91
C PRO A 116 -6.11 -39.37 5.38
N GLU A 117 -6.06 -40.55 4.75
CA GLU A 117 -6.29 -40.70 3.32
C GLU A 117 -7.64 -40.05 2.94
N PRO A 118 -7.75 -39.37 1.79
CA PRO A 118 -8.92 -38.56 1.50
C PRO A 118 -10.13 -39.45 1.24
N GLU A 119 -11.14 -39.34 2.11
CA GLU A 119 -12.51 -39.67 1.73
C GLU A 119 -12.99 -38.64 0.68
N GLN A 120 -13.55 -39.17 -0.39
CA GLN A 120 -13.98 -38.45 -1.58
C GLN A 120 -15.17 -37.54 -1.25
N GLU A 121 -14.89 -36.29 -0.90
CA GLU A 121 -15.81 -35.20 -1.19
C GLU A 121 -15.58 -34.78 -2.64
N GLU A 122 -16.67 -34.70 -3.41
CA GLU A 122 -16.69 -34.31 -4.82
C GLU A 122 -16.20 -32.86 -4.98
N GLU A 123 -14.88 -32.67 -4.99
CA GLU A 123 -14.25 -31.51 -5.60
C GLU A 123 -14.45 -31.61 -7.11
N GLU A 124 -15.07 -30.58 -7.69
CA GLU A 124 -14.98 -30.28 -9.12
C GLU A 124 -13.51 -30.44 -9.53
N GLY A 125 -13.27 -31.33 -10.50
CA GLY A 125 -11.98 -32.00 -10.70
C GLY A 125 -10.77 -31.08 -10.81
N PRO A 126 -9.56 -31.62 -10.57
CA PRO A 126 -8.35 -30.84 -10.60
C PRO A 126 -8.14 -30.32 -12.02
N GLU A 127 -8.08 -28.99 -12.16
CA GLU A 127 -7.22 -28.42 -13.19
C GLU A 127 -5.80 -28.88 -12.86
N GLU A 128 -5.39 -30.00 -13.46
CA GLU A 128 -4.00 -30.38 -13.60
C GLU A 128 -3.28 -29.29 -14.40
N GLU A 129 -2.90 -28.20 -13.73
CA GLU A 129 -1.68 -27.51 -14.11
C GLU A 129 -0.53 -28.17 -13.36
N THR A 130 0.08 -29.12 -14.05
CA THR A 130 1.48 -29.50 -13.85
C THR A 130 2.37 -28.28 -14.14
N GLY A 131 2.34 -27.28 -13.27
CA GLY A 131 3.30 -26.19 -13.30
C GLY A 131 4.61 -26.70 -12.74
N SER A 132 5.63 -26.80 -13.59
CA SER A 132 7.03 -26.67 -13.18
C SER A 132 7.15 -25.58 -12.10
N GLY A 133 8.13 -25.66 -11.20
CA GLY A 133 8.39 -24.59 -10.21
C GLY A 133 8.86 -23.25 -10.81
N GLU A 134 8.33 -22.89 -11.98
CA GLU A 134 8.58 -21.69 -12.75
C GLU A 134 7.64 -20.57 -12.29
N VAL A 135 8.18 -19.37 -12.16
CA VAL A 135 7.43 -18.19 -11.72
C VAL A 135 6.39 -17.81 -12.79
N PRO A 136 5.10 -17.65 -12.44
CA PRO A 136 4.08 -17.15 -13.37
C PRO A 136 4.50 -15.82 -13.99
N ARG A 137 4.21 -15.61 -15.28
CA ARG A 137 4.71 -14.43 -16.02
C ARG A 137 4.40 -13.10 -15.35
N HIS A 138 3.16 -12.93 -14.86
CA HIS A 138 2.72 -11.69 -14.21
C HIS A 138 3.43 -11.42 -12.85
N LEU A 139 4.16 -12.41 -12.32
CA LEU A 139 5.00 -12.34 -11.12
C LEU A 139 6.50 -12.29 -11.44
N ARG A 140 6.90 -12.26 -12.71
CA ARG A 140 8.31 -12.09 -13.10
C ARG A 140 8.69 -10.61 -13.09
N PRO A 141 9.98 -10.28 -12.91
CA PRO A 141 10.49 -8.93 -13.10
C PRO A 141 10.04 -8.30 -14.42
N ALA A 142 9.61 -7.04 -14.36
CA ALA A 142 9.12 -6.32 -15.54
C ALA A 142 10.15 -6.26 -16.67
N CYS A 143 11.45 -6.17 -16.35
CA CYS A 143 12.53 -6.22 -17.33
C CYS A 143 12.66 -7.57 -18.07
N GLU A 144 12.16 -8.67 -17.51
CA GLU A 144 12.18 -10.00 -18.14
C GLU A 144 10.98 -10.23 -19.06
N VAL A 145 9.86 -9.54 -18.80
CA VAL A 145 8.60 -9.73 -19.52
C VAL A 145 8.19 -8.52 -20.36
N ALA A 146 8.95 -7.43 -20.35
CA ALA A 146 8.72 -6.31 -21.26
C ALA A 146 8.78 -6.79 -22.71
N ALA A 147 7.92 -6.21 -23.57
CA ALA A 147 7.86 -6.60 -24.97
C ALA A 147 9.21 -6.36 -25.66
N PRO A 148 9.90 -7.41 -26.18
CA PRO A 148 11.16 -7.27 -26.90
C PRO A 148 10.84 -6.70 -28.29
N GLY A 149 10.58 -5.40 -28.39
CA GLY A 149 10.13 -4.82 -29.64
C GLY A 149 9.40 -3.49 -29.56
N LEU A 150 9.35 -2.83 -28.39
CA LEU A 150 8.75 -1.50 -28.29
C LEU A 150 9.36 -0.57 -29.35
N LYS A 151 8.52 -0.12 -30.29
CA LYS A 151 8.97 0.74 -31.39
C LYS A 151 9.38 2.10 -30.83
N PRO A 152 10.43 2.76 -31.34
CA PRO A 152 10.83 4.06 -30.83
C PRO A 152 9.74 5.11 -31.08
N VAL A 153 9.46 5.93 -30.06
CA VAL A 153 8.59 7.10 -30.14
C VAL A 153 9.12 8.15 -29.18
N SER A 154 8.80 9.42 -29.40
CA SER A 154 9.22 10.50 -28.49
C SER A 154 8.54 10.36 -27.12
N VAL A 155 9.25 10.80 -26.08
CA VAL A 155 8.63 11.09 -24.76
C VAL A 155 7.55 12.16 -24.92
N LEU A 156 6.57 12.17 -24.02
CA LEU A 156 5.51 13.17 -24.06
C LEU A 156 6.08 14.56 -23.77
N ALA A 157 5.56 15.58 -24.47
CA ALA A 157 5.87 16.97 -24.15
C ALA A 157 5.52 17.27 -22.67
N PRO A 158 6.13 18.27 -22.01
CA PRO A 158 5.82 18.60 -20.62
C PRO A 158 4.33 18.91 -20.41
N PHE A 159 3.77 18.47 -19.28
CA PHE A 159 2.41 18.82 -18.90
C PHE A 159 2.25 20.33 -18.70
N GLN A 160 1.17 20.89 -19.23
CA GLN A 160 0.81 22.29 -19.09
C GLN A 160 -0.62 22.39 -18.58
N PRO A 161 -0.83 22.84 -17.31
CA PRO A 161 -2.16 23.04 -16.78
C PRO A 161 -3.00 23.98 -17.65
N ALA A 162 -4.29 23.71 -17.76
CA ALA A 162 -5.21 24.64 -18.39
C ALA A 162 -5.22 25.97 -17.61
N PRO A 163 -5.13 27.13 -18.29
CA PRO A 163 -4.93 28.43 -17.64
C PRO A 163 -6.12 28.86 -16.77
N ASN A 164 -7.31 28.31 -17.01
CA ASN A 164 -8.50 28.55 -16.21
C ASN A 164 -9.55 27.45 -16.44
N MET A 165 -10.58 27.44 -15.57
CA MET A 165 -11.68 26.48 -15.58
C MET A 165 -12.46 26.46 -16.90
N LYS A 166 -12.63 27.62 -17.56
CA LYS A 166 -13.34 27.71 -18.84
C LYS A 166 -12.57 26.98 -19.95
N GLU A 167 -11.26 27.21 -20.01
CA GLU A 167 -10.39 26.56 -20.97
C GLU A 167 -10.23 25.07 -20.67
N ALA A 168 -10.13 24.67 -19.40
CA ALA A 168 -10.12 23.27 -19.00
C ALA A 168 -11.38 22.53 -19.50
N LYS A 169 -12.57 23.11 -19.28
CA LYS A 169 -13.83 22.55 -19.78
C LYS A 169 -13.86 22.47 -21.31
N ARG A 170 -13.37 23.50 -22.02
CA ARG A 170 -13.29 23.48 -23.49
C ARG A 170 -12.41 22.34 -23.98
N ARG A 171 -11.17 22.25 -23.45
CA ARG A 171 -10.20 21.20 -23.80
C ARG A 171 -10.73 19.80 -23.54
N ALA A 172 -11.45 19.62 -22.44
CA ALA A 172 -12.06 18.34 -22.08
C ALA A 172 -13.06 17.81 -23.11
N THR A 173 -13.67 18.70 -23.92
CA THR A 173 -14.59 18.30 -24.99
C THR A 173 -13.88 17.96 -26.31
N LEU A 174 -12.57 18.19 -26.40
CA LEU A 174 -11.81 17.88 -27.60
C LEU A 174 -11.54 16.37 -27.66
N ARG A 175 -11.76 15.76 -28.82
CA ARG A 175 -11.47 14.33 -29.12
C ARG A 175 -10.25 14.23 -30.03
N LEU A 176 -9.09 14.65 -29.52
CA LEU A 176 -7.84 14.66 -30.29
C LEU A 176 -7.16 13.28 -30.27
N LYS A 177 -6.32 13.06 -31.29
CA LYS A 177 -5.49 11.85 -31.42
C LYS A 177 -4.33 11.89 -30.42
N GLY A 178 -3.86 10.73 -29.99
CA GLY A 178 -2.72 10.63 -29.09
C GLY A 178 -1.45 11.22 -29.69
N ASP A 179 -0.63 11.87 -28.85
CA ASP A 179 0.56 12.59 -29.28
C ASP A 179 1.72 11.66 -29.63
N MET A 180 1.72 10.41 -29.12
CA MET A 180 2.80 9.45 -29.35
C MET A 180 2.59 8.72 -30.68
N TYR A 181 1.40 8.14 -30.90
CA TYR A 181 1.17 7.29 -32.07
C TYR A 181 0.26 7.91 -33.14
N GLY A 182 -0.36 9.06 -32.87
CA GLY A 182 -1.28 9.71 -33.82
C GLY A 182 -2.56 8.92 -34.07
N LEU A 183 -2.94 8.03 -33.14
CA LEU A 183 -4.16 7.22 -33.22
C LEU A 183 -5.30 7.90 -32.47
N PRO A 184 -6.56 7.75 -32.93
CA PRO A 184 -7.72 8.15 -32.12
C PRO A 184 -7.74 7.32 -30.83
N ILE A 185 -8.15 7.91 -29.72
CA ILE A 185 -8.20 7.26 -28.39
C ILE A 185 -9.66 6.97 -28.04
N PRO A 186 -10.00 5.75 -27.57
CA PRO A 186 -11.33 5.46 -27.06
C PRO A 186 -11.56 6.24 -25.76
N SER A 187 -12.71 6.90 -25.61
CA SER A 187 -12.99 7.69 -24.40
C SER A 187 -13.90 6.97 -23.39
N THR A 188 -14.53 5.86 -23.78
CA THR A 188 -15.41 5.08 -22.91
C THR A 188 -15.17 3.57 -23.10
N PRO A 189 -15.48 2.76 -22.08
CA PRO A 189 -15.48 1.30 -22.23
C PRO A 189 -16.36 0.79 -23.38
N GLN A 190 -17.50 1.44 -23.64
CA GLN A 190 -18.47 1.02 -24.66
C GLN A 190 -17.94 1.23 -26.08
N GLU A 191 -17.11 2.25 -26.31
CA GLU A 191 -16.49 2.47 -27.61
C GLU A 191 -15.63 1.27 -28.04
N PHE A 192 -15.10 0.50 -27.09
CA PHE A 192 -14.30 -0.70 -27.37
C PHE A 192 -15.08 -1.84 -28.03
N GLU A 193 -16.42 -1.82 -27.94
CA GLU A 193 -17.31 -2.74 -28.64
C GLU A 193 -17.64 -2.26 -30.07
N SER A 194 -17.25 -1.04 -30.42
CA SER A 194 -17.52 -0.46 -31.74
C SER A 194 -16.57 -0.96 -32.83
N PRO A 195 -16.98 -0.93 -34.11
CA PRO A 195 -16.08 -1.21 -35.23
C PRO A 195 -14.87 -0.27 -35.31
N GLU A 196 -14.96 0.95 -34.75
CA GLU A 196 -13.90 1.95 -34.81
C GLU A 196 -12.75 1.64 -33.85
N TYR A 197 -13.07 1.22 -32.62
CA TYR A 197 -12.11 1.00 -31.52
C TYR A 197 -11.95 -0.46 -31.08
N GLY A 198 -12.63 -1.40 -31.74
CA GLY A 198 -12.52 -2.84 -31.46
C GLY A 198 -11.20 -3.47 -31.96
N ALA A 199 -11.24 -4.75 -32.36
CA ALA A 199 -10.05 -5.52 -32.73
C ALA A 199 -9.15 -4.83 -33.79
N ALA A 200 -9.74 -4.17 -34.79
CA ALA A 200 -8.98 -3.45 -35.81
C ALA A 200 -8.17 -2.28 -35.25
N TRP A 201 -8.67 -1.58 -34.22
CA TRP A 201 -7.92 -0.54 -33.54
C TRP A 201 -6.83 -1.12 -32.66
N LEU A 202 -7.11 -2.20 -31.93
CA LEU A 202 -6.11 -2.90 -31.11
C LEU A 202 -4.92 -3.38 -31.95
N ASN A 203 -5.18 -3.90 -33.15
CA ASN A 203 -4.11 -4.25 -34.09
C ASN A 203 -3.23 -3.04 -34.41
N ARG A 204 -3.81 -1.92 -34.83
CA ARG A 204 -3.05 -0.69 -35.11
C ARG A 204 -2.29 -0.20 -33.87
N ALA A 205 -2.92 -0.21 -32.71
CA ALA A 205 -2.36 0.27 -31.45
C ALA A 205 -1.17 -0.59 -31.00
N PHE A 206 -1.35 -1.91 -30.91
CA PHE A 206 -0.30 -2.83 -30.45
C PHE A 206 0.85 -2.96 -31.45
N HIS A 207 0.57 -2.97 -32.76
CA HIS A 207 1.62 -2.90 -33.78
C HIS A 207 2.37 -1.57 -33.75
N ALA A 208 1.70 -0.43 -33.51
CA ALA A 208 2.36 0.86 -33.37
C ALA A 208 3.24 0.94 -32.11
N ALA A 209 2.78 0.37 -30.99
CA ALA A 209 3.56 0.31 -29.75
C ALA A 209 4.72 -0.70 -29.83
N GLY A 210 4.59 -1.74 -30.66
CA GLY A 210 5.56 -2.84 -30.78
C GLY A 210 5.32 -3.98 -29.77
N THR A 211 4.10 -4.15 -29.29
CA THR A 211 3.71 -5.13 -28.26
C THR A 211 3.01 -6.36 -28.82
N LEU A 212 2.67 -6.34 -30.11
CA LEU A 212 2.11 -7.45 -30.88
C LEU A 212 3.05 -7.77 -32.06
N PRO A 213 3.40 -9.05 -32.30
CA PRO A 213 4.22 -9.43 -33.45
C PRO A 213 3.62 -8.99 -34.79
N GLU A 214 4.48 -8.61 -35.74
CA GLU A 214 4.07 -8.12 -37.08
C GLU A 214 3.27 -9.16 -37.89
N ASP A 215 3.49 -10.45 -37.63
CA ASP A 215 2.80 -11.54 -38.31
C ASP A 215 1.58 -12.06 -37.54
N ASN A 216 1.18 -11.40 -36.44
CA ASN A 216 0.01 -11.75 -35.64
C ASN A 216 -0.99 -10.58 -35.55
N SER A 217 -2.23 -10.87 -35.18
CA SER A 217 -3.30 -9.90 -34.99
C SER A 217 -4.30 -10.34 -33.94
N VAL A 218 -4.90 -9.39 -33.25
CA VAL A 218 -6.14 -9.57 -32.50
C VAL A 218 -7.26 -9.93 -33.48
N LYS A 219 -7.79 -11.15 -33.36
CA LYS A 219 -8.91 -11.67 -34.13
C LYS A 219 -10.23 -11.07 -33.65
N ARG A 220 -10.46 -11.08 -32.33
CA ARG A 220 -11.64 -10.46 -31.71
C ARG A 220 -11.44 -10.20 -30.22
N ILE A 221 -12.29 -9.32 -29.69
CA ILE A 221 -12.50 -9.16 -28.26
C ILE A 221 -13.53 -10.21 -27.84
N VAL A 222 -13.14 -11.12 -26.94
CA VAL A 222 -13.99 -12.22 -26.44
C VAL A 222 -14.96 -11.72 -25.39
N SER A 223 -14.48 -10.87 -24.49
CA SER A 223 -15.30 -10.20 -23.49
C SER A 223 -14.68 -8.87 -23.10
N ALA A 224 -15.52 -7.91 -22.72
CA ALA A 224 -15.12 -6.66 -22.09
C ALA A 224 -16.08 -6.40 -20.93
N LYS A 225 -15.54 -6.17 -19.74
CA LYS A 225 -16.32 -5.96 -18.52
C LYS A 225 -15.80 -4.74 -17.79
N ASN A 226 -16.71 -3.90 -17.31
CA ASN A 226 -16.35 -2.82 -16.39
C ASN A 226 -15.66 -3.42 -15.16
N PHE A 227 -14.50 -2.88 -14.80
CA PHE A 227 -13.77 -3.26 -13.61
C PHE A 227 -14.13 -2.29 -12.48
N PRO A 228 -14.90 -2.72 -11.46
CA PRO A 228 -15.24 -1.86 -10.34
C PRO A 228 -14.00 -1.64 -9.45
N GLY A 229 -13.55 -0.39 -9.32
CA GLY A 229 -12.43 -0.05 -8.41
C GLY A 229 -11.58 1.14 -8.86
N GLY A 230 -10.86 1.75 -7.92
CA GLY A 230 -9.93 2.88 -8.14
C GLY A 230 -10.60 4.21 -8.51
N GLY A 231 -10.00 5.34 -8.11
CA GLY A 231 -10.62 6.67 -8.23
C GLY A 231 -10.45 7.40 -9.58
N SER A 232 -9.60 6.89 -10.47
CA SER A 232 -9.10 7.60 -11.67
C SER A 232 -9.78 7.19 -12.99
N GLY A 233 -11.11 7.37 -13.08
CA GLY A 233 -11.88 7.12 -14.30
C GLY A 233 -12.24 5.66 -14.59
N PRO A 234 -12.96 5.39 -15.70
CA PRO A 234 -13.44 4.07 -16.08
C PRO A 234 -12.29 3.07 -16.32
N LYS A 235 -12.56 1.80 -15.99
CA LYS A 235 -11.61 0.70 -16.16
C LYS A 235 -12.32 -0.49 -16.78
N THR A 236 -11.62 -1.20 -17.66
CA THR A 236 -12.19 -2.35 -18.36
C THR A 236 -11.22 -3.52 -18.28
N LEU A 237 -11.71 -4.66 -17.82
CA LEU A 237 -11.04 -5.94 -17.99
C LEU A 237 -11.58 -6.57 -19.27
N PHE A 238 -10.70 -6.94 -20.19
CA PHE A 238 -11.11 -7.53 -21.46
C PHE A 238 -10.23 -8.71 -21.86
N THR A 239 -10.80 -9.64 -22.60
CA THR A 239 -10.15 -10.88 -23.04
C THR A 239 -10.08 -10.87 -24.56
N LEU A 240 -8.93 -11.24 -25.11
CA LEU A 240 -8.68 -11.26 -26.55
C LEU A 240 -8.58 -12.69 -27.07
N GLU A 241 -8.85 -12.85 -28.36
CA GLU A 241 -8.40 -13.99 -29.15
C GLU A 241 -7.46 -13.46 -30.22
N TYR A 242 -6.25 -14.02 -30.33
CA TYR A 242 -5.29 -13.71 -31.37
C TYR A 242 -5.46 -14.68 -32.56
N GLU A 243 -5.12 -14.26 -33.78
CA GLU A 243 -5.18 -15.10 -34.98
C GLU A 243 -4.21 -16.30 -34.87
N LYS A 244 -3.02 -16.04 -34.32
CA LYS A 244 -2.05 -17.09 -33.97
C LYS A 244 -1.94 -17.15 -32.46
N PRO A 245 -2.18 -18.32 -31.83
CA PRO A 245 -1.80 -18.54 -30.44
C PRO A 245 -0.32 -18.22 -30.25
N ASP A 246 -0.02 -17.37 -29.27
CA ASP A 246 1.33 -16.95 -28.95
C ASP A 246 1.43 -16.91 -27.44
N GLU A 247 2.20 -17.86 -26.89
CA GLU A 247 2.37 -17.95 -25.45
C GLU A 247 2.96 -16.68 -24.88
N SER A 248 3.74 -15.88 -25.62
CA SER A 248 4.35 -14.63 -25.15
C SER A 248 3.37 -13.47 -24.95
N LEU A 249 2.10 -13.64 -25.35
CA LEU A 249 1.04 -12.64 -25.21
C LEU A 249 0.07 -13.01 -24.09
N ASP A 250 -0.25 -12.02 -23.25
CA ASP A 250 -1.37 -12.06 -22.32
C ASP A 250 -2.71 -12.00 -23.08
N ILE A 251 -3.66 -12.81 -22.62
CA ILE A 251 -5.01 -12.93 -23.20
C ILE A 251 -5.98 -11.98 -22.49
N THR A 252 -5.83 -11.83 -21.18
CA THR A 252 -6.64 -10.92 -20.36
C THR A 252 -5.87 -9.64 -20.07
N LEU A 253 -6.42 -8.52 -20.52
CA LEU A 253 -5.82 -7.20 -20.42
C LEU A 253 -6.70 -6.26 -19.59
N PHE A 254 -6.04 -5.27 -19.00
CA PHE A 254 -6.66 -4.21 -18.22
C PHE A 254 -6.47 -2.88 -18.94
N MET A 255 -7.57 -2.16 -19.16
CA MET A 255 -7.60 -0.82 -19.75
C MET A 255 -8.06 0.21 -18.70
N LYS A 256 -7.41 1.36 -18.70
CA LYS A 256 -7.72 2.52 -17.86
C LYS A 256 -7.94 3.75 -18.74
N LEU A 257 -9.00 4.50 -18.49
CA LEU A 257 -9.42 5.69 -19.24
C LEU A 257 -9.69 6.88 -18.30
N PRO A 258 -9.47 8.13 -18.74
CA PRO A 258 -9.88 9.34 -18.01
C PRO A 258 -11.38 9.38 -17.72
N ALA A 259 -11.75 10.15 -16.69
CA ALA A 259 -13.17 10.39 -16.37
C ALA A 259 -13.91 11.03 -17.55
N GLU A 260 -15.14 10.59 -17.81
CA GLU A 260 -15.98 11.22 -18.85
C GLU A 260 -16.39 12.64 -18.47
N VAL A 261 -16.48 13.52 -19.48
CA VAL A 261 -16.98 14.89 -19.27
C VAL A 261 -18.50 14.85 -19.22
N GLY A 262 -19.08 15.29 -18.11
CA GLY A 262 -20.53 15.54 -17.99
C GLY A 262 -21.38 14.34 -17.54
N VAL A 263 -20.80 13.15 -17.35
CA VAL A 263 -21.53 11.98 -16.84
C VAL A 263 -21.32 11.83 -15.33
N MET A 264 -22.41 11.91 -14.56
CA MET A 264 -22.42 11.57 -13.13
C MET A 264 -22.91 10.12 -12.98
N GLY A 265 -22.07 9.25 -12.42
CA GLY A 265 -22.40 7.86 -12.13
C GLY A 265 -21.99 7.46 -10.71
N PRO A 266 -22.65 6.47 -10.09
CA PRO A 266 -22.22 5.94 -8.81
C PRO A 266 -20.85 5.27 -8.96
N GLY A 267 -19.84 5.77 -8.24
CA GLY A 267 -18.46 5.29 -8.34
C GLY A 267 -17.65 5.86 -9.50
N THR A 268 -18.23 6.76 -10.32
CA THR A 268 -17.44 7.52 -11.30
C THR A 268 -16.93 8.81 -10.69
N SER A 269 -15.66 9.09 -10.91
CA SER A 269 -15.07 10.41 -10.73
C SER A 269 -15.94 11.45 -11.43
N THR A 270 -16.37 12.47 -10.69
CA THR A 270 -17.30 13.50 -11.19
C THR A 270 -16.78 14.16 -12.48
N PRO A 271 -17.65 14.79 -13.31
CA PRO A 271 -17.21 15.68 -14.40
C PRO A 271 -16.18 16.74 -13.98
N ALA A 272 -16.11 17.05 -12.68
CA ALA A 272 -15.11 17.95 -12.12
C ALA A 272 -13.71 17.32 -12.06
N GLN A 273 -13.56 15.99 -11.98
CA GLN A 273 -12.26 15.33 -11.85
C GLN A 273 -11.41 15.52 -13.10
N ARG A 274 -11.90 15.17 -14.30
CA ARG A 274 -11.13 15.37 -15.56
C ARG A 274 -10.75 16.84 -15.75
N VAL A 275 -11.61 17.76 -15.33
CA VAL A 275 -11.35 19.20 -15.37
C VAL A 275 -10.31 19.62 -14.31
N GLN A 276 -10.33 19.04 -13.11
CA GLN A 276 -9.32 19.26 -12.07
C GLN A 276 -7.95 18.69 -12.46
N ASP A 277 -7.92 17.51 -13.07
CA ASP A 277 -6.71 16.88 -13.61
C ASP A 277 -6.09 17.80 -14.67
N MET A 278 -6.89 18.35 -15.59
CA MET A 278 -6.44 19.35 -16.57
C MET A 278 -5.89 20.62 -15.94
N GLN A 279 -6.40 21.03 -14.78
CA GLN A 279 -5.87 22.17 -14.03
C GLN A 279 -4.64 21.81 -13.19
N GLY A 280 -4.16 20.57 -13.25
CA GLY A 280 -2.97 20.12 -12.54
C GLY A 280 -3.19 19.90 -11.06
N ALA A 281 -4.43 19.71 -10.59
CA ALA A 281 -4.74 19.50 -9.18
C ALA A 281 -3.96 18.31 -8.57
N PHE A 282 -3.64 17.31 -9.39
CA PHE A 282 -2.90 16.10 -9.02
C PHE A 282 -1.59 15.93 -9.81
N GLY A 283 -1.14 16.95 -10.54
CA GLY A 283 0.00 16.86 -11.45
C GLY A 283 -0.30 16.09 -12.74
N ASP A 284 0.75 15.62 -13.42
CA ASP A 284 0.69 14.90 -14.70
C ASP A 284 0.42 13.39 -14.50
N ILE A 285 -0.75 13.03 -13.97
CA ILE A 285 -1.01 11.64 -13.57
C ILE A 285 -0.98 10.65 -14.74
N TRP A 286 -1.56 11.02 -15.89
CA TRP A 286 -1.61 10.14 -17.06
C TRP A 286 -0.27 10.08 -17.78
N GLY A 287 0.40 11.23 -17.94
CA GLY A 287 1.71 11.27 -18.57
C GLY A 287 2.78 10.56 -17.74
N ALA A 288 2.70 10.61 -16.40
CA ALA A 288 3.60 9.87 -15.53
C ALA A 288 3.42 8.36 -15.69
N GLU A 289 2.18 7.86 -15.60
CA GLU A 289 1.91 6.41 -15.67
C GLU A 289 2.23 5.81 -17.05
N ILE A 290 1.84 6.49 -18.14
CA ILE A 290 2.13 6.03 -19.52
C ILE A 290 3.64 5.95 -19.74
N GLN A 291 4.38 7.00 -19.36
CA GLN A 291 5.83 7.04 -19.56
C GLN A 291 6.56 6.06 -18.64
N PHE A 292 6.04 5.81 -17.43
CA PHE A 292 6.55 4.77 -16.56
C PHE A 292 6.48 3.40 -17.22
N TYR A 293 5.28 2.95 -17.61
CA TYR A 293 5.12 1.62 -18.20
C TYR A 293 5.90 1.45 -19.49
N ARG A 294 6.00 2.51 -20.30
CA ARG A 294 6.66 2.43 -21.60
C ARG A 294 8.18 2.46 -21.51
N TYR A 295 8.74 3.37 -20.70
CA TYR A 295 10.17 3.65 -20.72
C TYR A 295 10.90 3.14 -19.48
N ILE A 296 10.23 3.10 -18.32
CA ILE A 296 10.88 2.76 -17.04
C ILE A 296 10.70 1.29 -16.70
N ALA A 297 9.48 0.75 -16.84
CA ALA A 297 9.18 -0.65 -16.51
C ALA A 297 10.10 -1.69 -17.19
N PRO A 298 10.58 -1.51 -18.44
CA PRO A 298 11.56 -2.42 -19.05
C PRO A 298 12.89 -2.54 -18.30
N HIS A 299 13.17 -1.67 -17.33
CA HIS A 299 14.36 -1.68 -16.50
C HIS A 299 14.09 -2.07 -15.04
N VAL A 300 12.84 -2.41 -14.69
CA VAL A 300 12.42 -2.66 -13.31
C VAL A 300 12.59 -4.15 -12.95
N PRO A 301 13.37 -4.49 -11.90
CA PRO A 301 13.72 -5.87 -11.55
C PRO A 301 12.69 -6.54 -10.63
N PHE A 302 11.43 -6.11 -10.70
CA PHE A 302 10.34 -6.67 -9.92
C PHE A 302 9.02 -6.57 -10.69
N PRO A 303 7.96 -7.27 -10.26
CA PRO A 303 6.74 -7.35 -11.05
C PRO A 303 6.00 -6.02 -11.15
N VAL A 304 5.62 -5.69 -12.37
CA VAL A 304 4.77 -4.56 -12.76
C VAL A 304 3.93 -5.09 -13.95
N PRO A 305 2.64 -4.72 -14.08
CA PRO A 305 1.85 -5.12 -15.23
C PRO A 305 2.54 -4.82 -16.56
N ARG A 306 2.58 -5.79 -17.47
CA ARG A 306 3.24 -5.65 -18.77
C ARG A 306 2.52 -4.60 -19.61
N PHE A 307 3.27 -3.69 -20.21
CA PHE A 307 2.73 -2.67 -21.10
C PHE A 307 2.29 -3.27 -22.45
N TYR A 308 1.08 -2.92 -22.89
CA TYR A 308 0.55 -3.25 -24.22
C TYR A 308 0.36 -2.01 -25.08
N PHE A 309 -0.22 -0.96 -24.53
CA PHE A 309 -0.41 0.31 -25.23
C PHE A 309 -0.64 1.42 -24.24
N GLY A 310 -0.27 2.64 -24.61
CA GLY A 310 -0.63 3.81 -23.84
C GLY A 310 -0.27 5.08 -24.57
N ASP A 311 -1.21 6.00 -24.67
CA ASP A 311 -1.05 7.26 -25.37
C ASP A 311 -1.87 8.34 -24.66
N LEU A 312 -1.46 9.59 -24.85
CA LEU A 312 -2.06 10.77 -24.26
C LEU A 312 -2.00 11.90 -25.29
N ASN A 313 -3.09 12.64 -25.44
CA ASN A 313 -3.06 13.96 -26.06
C ASN A 313 -2.93 15.05 -24.98
N ARG A 314 -1.88 15.88 -25.05
CA ARG A 314 -1.62 16.92 -24.04
C ARG A 314 -2.66 18.03 -24.02
N GLU A 315 -3.27 18.38 -25.15
CA GLU A 315 -4.27 19.43 -25.20
C GLU A 315 -5.61 18.95 -24.65
N SER A 316 -6.14 17.82 -25.15
CA SER A 316 -7.46 17.31 -24.77
C SER A 316 -7.47 16.42 -23.53
N GLN A 317 -6.30 15.98 -23.07
CA GLN A 317 -6.12 14.95 -22.03
C GLN A 317 -6.94 13.68 -22.32
N GLU A 318 -7.20 13.39 -23.59
CA GLU A 318 -7.63 12.05 -24.00
C GLU A 318 -6.45 11.10 -23.76
N ALA A 319 -6.68 10.02 -23.03
CA ALA A 319 -5.64 9.09 -22.64
C ALA A 319 -6.19 7.67 -22.62
N VAL A 320 -5.30 6.72 -22.82
CA VAL A 320 -5.58 5.30 -22.60
C VAL A 320 -4.32 4.63 -22.09
N ILE A 321 -4.47 3.68 -21.18
CA ILE A 321 -3.40 2.78 -20.75
C ILE A 321 -3.94 1.36 -20.82
N ILE A 322 -3.22 0.47 -21.49
CA ILE A 322 -3.53 -0.96 -21.61
C ILE A 322 -2.31 -1.75 -21.12
N THR A 323 -2.56 -2.61 -20.14
CA THR A 323 -1.56 -3.49 -19.53
C THR A 323 -2.07 -4.92 -19.40
N SER A 324 -1.20 -5.88 -19.09
CA SER A 324 -1.62 -7.21 -18.65
C SER A 324 -2.49 -7.11 -17.39
N ALA A 325 -3.54 -7.92 -17.28
CA ALA A 325 -4.33 -7.97 -16.06
C ALA A 325 -3.59 -8.74 -14.94
N VAL A 326 -3.77 -8.29 -13.69
CA VAL A 326 -3.40 -9.10 -12.52
C VAL A 326 -4.45 -10.18 -12.32
N GLU A 327 -4.01 -11.42 -12.13
CA GLU A 327 -4.87 -12.56 -11.91
C GLU A 327 -5.29 -12.65 -10.43
N TRP A 328 -6.42 -12.02 -10.10
CA TRP A 328 -6.96 -12.03 -8.74
C TRP A 328 -7.62 -13.38 -8.42
N PRO A 329 -7.46 -13.89 -7.19
CA PRO A 329 -8.11 -15.13 -6.78
C PRO A 329 -9.63 -14.99 -6.74
N LYS A 330 -10.35 -16.11 -6.94
CA LYS A 330 -11.80 -16.18 -6.72
C LYS A 330 -12.14 -15.74 -5.29
N SER A 331 -13.22 -14.97 -5.16
CA SER A 331 -13.69 -14.48 -3.86
C SER A 331 -13.91 -15.64 -2.87
N GLY A 332 -13.49 -15.45 -1.63
CA GLY A 332 -13.64 -16.45 -0.56
C GLY A 332 -12.55 -17.53 -0.49
N LYS A 333 -11.59 -17.57 -1.44
CA LYS A 333 -10.44 -18.48 -1.35
C LYS A 333 -9.61 -18.18 -0.09
N LYS A 334 -9.33 -19.21 0.72
CA LYS A 334 -8.65 -19.09 2.03
C LYS A 334 -7.23 -19.62 2.08
N SER A 335 -6.85 -20.52 1.17
CA SER A 335 -5.52 -21.12 1.11
C SER A 335 -4.85 -20.80 -0.21
N PHE A 336 -3.56 -20.48 -0.16
CA PHE A 336 -2.77 -20.01 -1.29
C PHE A 336 -1.43 -20.76 -1.32
N LYS A 337 -1.13 -21.37 -2.46
CA LYS A 337 0.20 -21.95 -2.70
C LYS A 337 1.22 -20.82 -2.93
N ALA A 338 2.51 -21.14 -2.83
CA ALA A 338 3.56 -20.22 -3.27
C ALA A 338 3.29 -19.76 -4.72
N LEU A 339 3.64 -18.50 -5.02
CA LEU A 339 3.47 -17.88 -6.33
C LEU A 339 2.01 -17.75 -6.79
N GLN A 340 1.05 -17.81 -5.87
CA GLN A 340 -0.33 -17.38 -6.13
C GLN A 340 -0.58 -16.00 -5.56
N VAL A 341 -1.25 -15.15 -6.34
CA VAL A 341 -1.68 -13.81 -5.92
C VAL A 341 -2.70 -13.93 -4.78
N LEU A 342 -2.47 -13.17 -3.71
CA LEU A 342 -3.35 -13.04 -2.56
C LEU A 342 -4.52 -12.10 -2.89
N PRO A 343 -5.63 -12.16 -2.12
CA PRO A 343 -6.75 -11.24 -2.31
C PRO A 343 -6.30 -9.78 -2.22
N PRO A 344 -6.89 -8.88 -3.03
CA PRO A 344 -6.55 -7.46 -2.99
C PRO A 344 -6.89 -6.87 -1.61
N CYS A 345 -6.04 -5.95 -1.15
CA CYS A 345 -6.36 -5.13 0.02
C CYS A 345 -7.12 -3.89 -0.45
N GLU A 346 -8.40 -3.79 -0.07
CA GLU A 346 -9.21 -2.62 -0.37
C GLU A 346 -8.68 -1.36 0.32
N LYS A 347 -8.94 -0.18 -0.27
CA LYS A 347 -8.44 1.10 0.26
C LYS A 347 -8.77 1.26 1.75
N CYS A 348 -7.76 1.50 2.58
CA CYS A 348 -7.90 1.68 4.03
C CYS A 348 -8.53 0.49 4.78
N GLU A 349 -8.54 -0.72 4.21
CA GLU A 349 -8.97 -1.96 4.87
C GLU A 349 -7.80 -2.75 5.47
N ASP A 350 -6.63 -2.15 5.67
CA ASP A 350 -5.40 -2.81 6.14
C ASP A 350 -5.55 -3.51 7.49
N TYR A 351 -6.55 -3.15 8.28
CA TYR A 351 -6.90 -3.85 9.53
C TYR A 351 -7.43 -5.27 9.29
N THR A 352 -7.73 -5.63 8.03
CA THR A 352 -8.12 -6.98 7.62
C THR A 352 -6.89 -7.85 7.30
N LEU A 353 -5.72 -7.24 7.12
CA LEU A 353 -4.48 -7.95 6.85
C LEU A 353 -3.94 -8.58 8.14
N THR A 354 -3.60 -9.86 8.07
CA THR A 354 -2.80 -10.50 9.11
C THR A 354 -1.34 -10.10 8.89
N ASN A 355 -0.64 -9.67 9.94
CA ASN A 355 0.74 -9.19 9.85
C ASN A 355 0.92 -8.07 8.80
N SER A 356 0.11 -7.01 8.89
CA SER A 356 0.11 -5.90 7.94
C SER A 356 1.51 -5.32 7.65
N GLN A 357 2.44 -5.37 8.60
CA GLN A 357 3.83 -4.92 8.42
C GLN A 357 4.55 -5.63 7.26
N ASP A 358 4.28 -6.92 7.03
CA ASP A 358 4.97 -7.70 6.00
C ASP A 358 4.70 -7.14 4.60
N TYR A 359 3.48 -6.64 4.38
CA TYR A 359 3.05 -6.00 3.14
C TYR A 359 3.82 -4.69 2.90
N TYR A 360 4.03 -3.91 3.95
CA TYR A 360 4.77 -2.66 3.86
C TYR A 360 6.28 -2.90 3.70
N PHE A 361 6.86 -3.94 4.30
CA PHE A 361 8.24 -4.33 4.00
C PHE A 361 8.42 -4.72 2.53
N ALA A 362 7.49 -5.49 1.96
CA ALA A 362 7.52 -5.84 0.54
C ALA A 362 7.46 -4.58 -0.35
N LEU A 363 6.54 -3.65 -0.04
CA LEU A 363 6.41 -2.37 -0.76
C LEU A 363 7.68 -1.52 -0.66
N LEU A 364 8.17 -1.26 0.56
CA LEU A 364 9.30 -0.34 0.78
C LEU A 364 10.60 -0.90 0.19
N LYS A 365 10.76 -2.22 0.12
CA LYS A 365 11.84 -2.86 -0.63
C LYS A 365 11.78 -2.49 -2.12
N ARG A 366 10.61 -2.51 -2.76
CA ARG A 366 10.46 -2.14 -4.19
C ARG A 366 10.65 -0.63 -4.40
N LEU A 367 10.10 0.21 -3.53
CA LEU A 367 10.25 1.67 -3.60
C LEU A 367 11.70 2.11 -3.39
N GLY A 368 12.41 1.49 -2.44
CA GLY A 368 13.85 1.72 -2.23
C GLY A 368 14.67 1.26 -3.44
N THR A 369 14.34 0.09 -4.00
CA THR A 369 15.00 -0.43 -5.21
C THR A 369 14.85 0.55 -6.38
N ILE A 370 13.63 1.02 -6.69
CA ILE A 370 13.44 1.90 -7.84
C ILE A 370 14.11 3.28 -7.64
N SER A 371 14.06 3.80 -6.41
CA SER A 371 14.77 5.03 -6.03
C SER A 371 16.28 4.88 -6.22
N GLY A 372 16.86 3.75 -5.82
CA GLY A 372 18.29 3.48 -5.99
C GLY A 372 18.69 3.23 -7.45
N LEU A 373 17.80 2.67 -8.28
CA LEU A 373 18.07 2.47 -9.71
C LEU A 373 18.08 3.80 -10.47
N GLU A 374 17.22 4.76 -10.13
CA GLU A 374 17.27 6.11 -10.69
C GLU A 374 18.64 6.76 -10.45
N ARG A 375 19.11 6.70 -9.20
CA ARG A 375 20.39 7.28 -8.78
C ARG A 375 21.62 6.69 -9.46
N THR A 376 21.51 5.43 -9.84
CA THR A 376 22.59 4.71 -10.53
C THR A 376 22.44 4.79 -12.05
N GLY A 377 21.45 5.53 -12.57
CA GLY A 377 21.20 5.66 -14.01
C GLY A 377 20.73 4.36 -14.67
N LYS A 378 20.16 3.42 -13.90
CA LYS A 378 19.77 2.08 -14.36
C LYS A 378 18.31 1.97 -14.81
N LEU A 379 17.53 3.07 -14.76
CA LEU A 379 16.12 3.12 -15.19
C LEU A 379 15.92 3.54 -16.66
N GLY A 380 16.91 3.28 -17.51
CA GLY A 380 16.84 3.60 -18.93
C GLY A 380 17.21 5.07 -19.26
N PRO A 381 17.59 5.33 -20.53
CA PRO A 381 18.08 6.63 -20.96
C PRO A 381 16.99 7.73 -20.99
N GLU A 382 15.72 7.36 -21.19
CA GLU A 382 14.60 8.31 -21.26
C GLU A 382 14.27 8.91 -19.88
N MET A 383 14.72 8.30 -18.78
CA MET A 383 14.46 8.77 -17.42
C MET A 383 14.80 10.25 -17.22
N ALA A 384 15.90 10.72 -17.82
CA ALA A 384 16.35 12.11 -17.75
C ALA A 384 15.60 13.05 -18.71
N SER A 385 14.95 12.52 -19.75
CA SER A 385 14.22 13.28 -20.76
C SER A 385 12.74 13.47 -20.41
N ILE A 386 12.19 12.56 -19.61
CA ILE A 386 10.80 12.63 -19.13
C ILE A 386 10.68 13.78 -18.13
N HIS A 387 9.71 14.66 -18.38
CA HIS A 387 9.35 15.73 -17.46
C HIS A 387 8.38 15.20 -16.41
N TRP A 388 8.94 14.55 -15.40
CA TRP A 388 8.17 14.07 -14.25
C TRP A 388 7.50 15.23 -13.51
N SER A 389 6.31 14.98 -12.97
CA SER A 389 5.66 15.92 -12.06
C SER A 389 6.65 16.32 -10.97
N PRO A 390 6.98 17.63 -10.83
CA PRO A 390 7.84 18.07 -9.76
C PRO A 390 7.02 18.06 -8.48
N TYR A 391 7.39 17.19 -7.54
CA TYR A 391 6.98 17.37 -6.16
C TYR A 391 8.00 18.30 -5.51
N GLY A 392 7.51 19.33 -4.84
CA GLY A 392 8.36 20.31 -4.18
C GLY A 392 7.69 20.81 -2.93
N PRO A 393 8.36 21.70 -2.19
CA PRO A 393 7.77 22.33 -1.03
C PRO A 393 6.43 22.96 -1.42
N SER A 394 5.37 22.47 -0.80
CA SER A 394 4.02 22.98 -0.91
C SER A 394 3.56 23.25 0.51
N PRO A 395 4.01 24.36 1.12
CA PRO A 395 3.52 24.75 2.43
C PRO A 395 2.05 25.11 2.27
N ARG A 396 1.18 24.10 2.36
CA ARG A 396 -0.26 24.33 2.44
C ARG A 396 -0.47 25.13 3.72
N GLY A 397 -1.04 26.32 3.57
CA GLY A 397 -1.47 27.11 4.71
C GLY A 397 -2.37 26.23 5.58
N THR A 398 -1.95 26.01 6.80
CA THR A 398 -2.75 25.38 7.84
C THR A 398 -3.84 26.36 8.28
N ALA A 399 -5.09 25.91 8.35
CA ALA A 399 -6.18 26.77 8.79
C ALA A 399 -6.03 27.12 10.28
N GLU A 400 -6.24 28.40 10.62
CA GLU A 400 -6.27 28.83 12.02
C GLU A 400 -7.36 28.08 12.81
N GLY A 401 -7.04 27.69 14.04
CA GLY A 401 -7.98 26.99 14.93
C GLY A 401 -8.20 25.51 14.63
N MET A 402 -7.47 24.91 13.67
CA MET A 402 -7.65 23.50 13.33
C MET A 402 -7.37 22.53 14.49
N THR A 403 -6.39 22.82 15.35
CA THR A 403 -6.07 22.01 16.55
C THR A 403 -7.21 22.05 17.55
N ALA A 404 -7.84 23.22 17.76
CA ALA A 404 -9.03 23.36 18.58
C ALA A 404 -10.24 22.61 17.98
N CYS A 405 -10.48 22.73 16.68
CA CYS A 405 -11.56 21.97 16.01
C CYS A 405 -11.35 20.46 16.09
N PHE A 406 -10.11 19.99 15.97
CA PHE A 406 -9.77 18.58 16.16
C PHE A 406 -10.03 18.14 17.60
N ARG A 407 -9.62 18.94 18.59
CA ARG A 407 -9.88 18.64 20.00
C ARG A 407 -11.37 18.50 20.28
N THR A 408 -12.17 19.47 19.85
CA THR A 408 -13.64 19.41 19.94
C THR A 408 -14.21 18.19 19.22
N PHE A 409 -13.61 17.81 18.09
CA PHE A 409 -14.02 16.60 17.37
C PHE A 409 -13.82 15.33 18.21
N VAL A 410 -12.68 15.21 18.90
CA VAL A 410 -12.37 14.06 19.77
C VAL A 410 -13.18 14.08 21.07
N GLU A 411 -13.30 15.25 21.73
CA GLU A 411 -13.92 15.35 23.06
C GLU A 411 -15.47 15.35 22.98
N ASP A 412 -16.05 16.11 22.04
CA ASP A 412 -17.49 16.43 22.07
C ASP A 412 -18.30 15.78 20.93
N ILE A 413 -17.69 15.61 19.75
CA ILE A 413 -18.45 15.27 18.52
C ILE A 413 -18.43 13.77 18.26
N ALA A 414 -17.24 13.18 18.25
CA ALA A 414 -17.03 11.77 17.89
C ALA A 414 -16.10 11.04 18.87
N PRO A 415 -16.22 11.19 20.21
CA PRO A 415 -15.35 10.47 21.14
C PRO A 415 -15.39 8.96 20.94
N HIS A 416 -16.54 8.40 20.58
CA HIS A 416 -16.76 6.95 20.44
C HIS A 416 -15.95 6.29 19.30
N ILE A 417 -15.41 7.04 18.34
CA ILE A 417 -14.58 6.43 17.28
C ILE A 417 -13.14 6.20 17.73
N TRP A 418 -12.68 6.88 18.79
CA TRP A 418 -11.28 6.96 19.19
C TRP A 418 -10.89 5.99 20.32
N PRO A 419 -9.66 5.43 20.31
CA PRO A 419 -9.14 4.66 21.44
C PRO A 419 -9.06 5.49 22.72
N GLN A 420 -9.07 4.84 23.88
CA GLN A 420 -9.03 5.52 25.19
C GLN A 420 -7.82 6.47 25.33
N LYS A 421 -6.65 6.09 24.83
CA LYS A 421 -5.44 6.92 24.91
C LYS A 421 -5.58 8.24 24.17
N VAL A 422 -6.17 8.22 22.97
CA VAL A 422 -6.45 9.42 22.15
C VAL A 422 -7.43 10.37 22.84
N ARG A 423 -8.37 9.83 23.63
CA ARG A 423 -9.37 10.63 24.37
C ARG A 423 -8.84 11.21 25.67
N SER A 424 -7.62 10.84 26.09
CA SER A 424 -7.09 11.29 27.36
C SER A 424 -6.70 12.77 27.30
N LYS A 425 -7.01 13.50 28.38
CA LYS A 425 -6.67 14.92 28.49
C LYS A 425 -5.16 15.16 28.34
N ASP A 426 -4.34 14.31 28.95
CA ASP A 426 -2.87 14.39 28.89
C ASP A 426 -2.36 14.30 27.44
N PHE A 427 -2.86 13.33 26.66
CA PHE A 427 -2.50 13.24 25.26
C PHE A 427 -2.97 14.45 24.46
N LEU A 428 -4.24 14.84 24.58
CA LEU A 428 -4.81 15.94 23.77
C LEU A 428 -4.15 17.29 24.05
N ASP A 429 -3.81 17.58 25.33
CA ASP A 429 -3.06 18.79 25.69
C ASP A 429 -1.69 18.83 25.00
N LYS A 430 -0.91 17.74 25.13
CA LYS A 430 0.43 17.68 24.53
C LYS A 430 0.37 17.65 23.00
N PHE A 431 -0.55 16.87 22.43
CA PHE A 431 -0.71 16.73 20.99
C PHE A 431 -1.10 18.04 20.33
N THR A 432 -2.09 18.76 20.86
CA THR A 432 -2.50 20.05 20.27
C THR A 432 -1.41 21.11 20.38
N GLN A 433 -0.71 21.19 21.53
CA GLN A 433 0.43 22.09 21.68
C GLN A 433 1.56 21.77 20.69
N ALA A 434 1.88 20.49 20.51
CA ALA A 434 2.88 20.04 19.54
C ALA A 434 2.48 20.40 18.11
N MET A 435 1.22 20.16 17.73
CA MET A 435 0.72 20.47 16.39
C MET A 435 0.66 21.97 16.11
N ASP A 436 0.41 22.83 17.10
CA ASP A 436 0.50 24.29 16.96
C ASP A 436 1.95 24.75 16.68
N ILE A 437 2.95 24.07 17.26
CA ILE A 437 4.37 24.35 16.99
C ILE A 437 4.73 23.87 15.58
N VAL A 438 4.34 22.64 15.21
CA VAL A 438 4.54 22.11 13.85
C VAL A 438 3.91 23.03 12.80
N GLN A 439 2.71 23.54 13.07
CA GLN A 439 2.02 24.50 12.22
C GLN A 439 2.86 25.76 11.98
N LYS A 440 3.43 26.35 13.04
CA LYS A 440 4.30 27.54 12.94
C LYS A 440 5.60 27.25 12.18
N ALA A 441 6.10 26.03 12.29
CA ALA A 441 7.32 25.59 11.62
C ALA A 441 7.10 25.00 10.20
N ALA A 442 5.86 24.93 9.72
CA ALA A 442 5.50 24.15 8.52
C ALA A 442 6.32 24.49 7.28
N VAL A 443 6.55 25.78 6.99
CA VAL A 443 7.35 26.23 5.84
C VAL A 443 8.81 25.79 5.97
N ALA A 444 9.39 25.92 7.16
CA ALA A 444 10.78 25.54 7.41
C ALA A 444 10.97 24.01 7.38
N LEU A 445 10.01 23.26 7.95
CA LEU A 445 9.98 21.80 7.90
C LEU A 445 9.93 21.31 6.45
N ASP A 446 8.97 21.81 5.67
CA ASP A 446 8.80 21.39 4.28
C ASP A 446 10.02 21.77 3.43
N GLY A 447 10.61 22.95 3.64
CA GLY A 447 11.88 23.34 3.03
C GLY A 447 13.04 22.41 3.41
N TYR A 448 13.09 21.95 4.67
CA TYR A 448 14.12 21.02 5.14
C TYR A 448 14.05 19.67 4.43
N LEU A 449 12.84 19.11 4.24
CA LEU A 449 12.64 17.82 3.56
C LEU A 449 13.18 17.80 2.12
N TYR A 450 13.27 18.96 1.47
CA TYR A 450 13.81 19.10 0.12
C TYR A 450 15.21 19.72 0.07
N SER A 451 15.80 20.05 1.22
CA SER A 451 17.08 20.78 1.30
C SER A 451 18.29 19.94 0.91
N ASN A 452 18.22 18.63 1.11
CA ASN A 452 19.30 17.71 0.80
C ASN A 452 18.94 16.83 -0.42
N PRO A 453 19.59 17.04 -1.57
CA PRO A 453 19.31 16.27 -2.79
C PRO A 453 19.51 14.76 -2.65
N LEU A 454 20.21 14.25 -1.63
CA LEU A 454 20.38 12.82 -1.39
C LEU A 454 19.07 12.14 -0.96
N TYR A 455 18.16 12.88 -0.33
CA TYR A 455 16.85 12.39 0.15
C TYR A 455 15.67 12.75 -0.77
N VAL A 456 15.97 13.26 -1.98
CA VAL A 456 14.99 13.65 -3.00
C VAL A 456 15.27 12.90 -4.30
N GLY A 457 14.39 11.98 -4.70
CA GLY A 457 14.60 11.13 -5.87
C GLY A 457 13.30 10.71 -6.53
N PHE A 458 13.40 9.84 -7.53
CA PHE A 458 12.23 9.26 -8.17
C PHE A 458 11.55 8.23 -7.25
N GLY A 459 10.24 8.33 -7.10
CA GLY A 459 9.44 7.43 -6.26
C GLY A 459 7.98 7.40 -6.68
N HIS A 460 7.14 6.73 -5.89
CA HIS A 460 5.72 6.57 -6.14
C HIS A 460 4.87 6.83 -4.88
N GLN A 461 4.28 8.02 -4.79
CA GLN A 461 3.55 8.46 -3.60
C GLN A 461 2.24 7.69 -3.35
N ASN A 462 1.73 6.92 -4.32
CA ASN A 462 0.50 6.12 -4.16
C ASN A 462 0.81 4.62 -4.10
N GLY A 463 2.05 4.25 -3.77
CA GLY A 463 2.51 2.88 -3.54
C GLY A 463 1.99 2.30 -2.23
N ASN A 464 0.69 2.08 -2.16
CA ASN A 464 -0.07 1.61 -0.99
C ASN A 464 -0.45 0.13 -1.18
N THR A 465 -0.98 -0.50 -0.14
CA THR A 465 -1.47 -1.90 -0.21
C THR A 465 -2.60 -2.12 -1.22
N ASP A 466 -3.38 -1.08 -1.55
CA ASP A 466 -4.41 -1.14 -2.60
C ASP A 466 -3.87 -0.99 -4.03
N ASN A 467 -2.63 -0.50 -4.20
CA ASN A 467 -1.97 -0.32 -5.50
C ASN A 467 -0.80 -1.30 -5.71
N ALA A 468 -0.90 -2.45 -5.05
CA ALA A 468 0.03 -3.55 -5.19
C ALA A 468 -0.73 -4.88 -5.17
N TYR A 469 -0.08 -5.91 -5.71
CA TYR A 469 -0.55 -7.29 -5.65
C TYR A 469 0.52 -8.12 -4.97
N PHE A 470 0.08 -8.92 -4.01
CA PHE A 470 0.96 -9.64 -3.09
C PHE A 470 0.90 -11.13 -3.35
N TYR A 471 2.02 -11.81 -3.14
CA TYR A 471 2.13 -13.26 -3.26
C TYR A 471 3.24 -13.72 -2.33
N ARG A 472 3.26 -15.01 -1.98
CA ARG A 472 4.39 -15.59 -1.26
C ARG A 472 5.36 -16.19 -2.26
N GLY A 473 6.65 -15.85 -2.13
CA GLY A 473 7.73 -16.50 -2.87
C GLY A 473 7.82 -17.99 -2.55
N ALA A 474 8.67 -18.71 -3.27
CA ALA A 474 8.94 -20.13 -3.02
C ALA A 474 9.51 -20.38 -1.60
N ASP A 475 10.15 -19.38 -1.00
CA ASP A 475 10.68 -19.35 0.36
C ASP A 475 9.64 -18.94 1.42
N GLY A 476 8.40 -18.67 1.01
CA GLY A 476 7.30 -18.24 1.88
C GLY A 476 7.30 -16.74 2.24
N VAL A 477 8.33 -16.00 1.82
CA VAL A 477 8.44 -14.55 2.07
C VAL A 477 7.39 -13.81 1.24
N LEU A 478 6.75 -12.82 1.85
CA LEU A 478 5.78 -11.99 1.14
C LEU A 478 6.50 -11.05 0.18
N GLU A 479 6.11 -11.10 -1.08
CA GLU A 479 6.57 -10.20 -2.14
C GLU A 479 5.39 -9.44 -2.75
N CYS A 480 5.70 -8.41 -3.53
CA CYS A 480 4.70 -7.67 -4.27
C CYS A 480 5.19 -7.23 -5.65
N GLY A 481 4.22 -7.08 -6.56
CA GLY A 481 4.31 -6.18 -7.70
C GLY A 481 3.49 -4.90 -7.46
N ILE A 482 3.80 -3.84 -8.22
CA ILE A 482 3.23 -2.49 -8.04
C ILE A 482 2.61 -1.99 -9.34
N PHE A 483 1.46 -1.32 -9.25
CA PHE A 483 0.75 -0.69 -10.36
C PHE A 483 0.23 0.70 -9.98
N ASP A 484 -0.50 1.36 -10.88
CA ASP A 484 -1.07 2.72 -10.72
C ASP A 484 -0.03 3.83 -10.52
N TRP A 485 0.97 3.85 -11.39
CA TRP A 485 2.14 4.76 -11.34
C TRP A 485 1.84 6.23 -11.69
N GLY A 486 0.58 6.68 -11.58
CA GLY A 486 0.20 8.06 -11.90
C GLY A 486 0.79 9.12 -10.97
N SER A 487 1.16 8.75 -9.74
CA SER A 487 1.88 9.63 -8.82
C SER A 487 3.39 9.40 -8.82
N ALA A 488 3.93 8.82 -9.90
CA ALA A 488 5.36 8.67 -10.07
C ALA A 488 6.01 10.01 -10.40
N GLY A 489 7.13 10.31 -9.74
CA GLY A 489 7.89 11.51 -10.03
C GLY A 489 8.99 11.77 -9.01
N ARG A 490 9.62 12.94 -9.11
CA ARG A 490 10.73 13.32 -8.22
C ARG A 490 10.19 14.00 -6.97
N MET A 491 10.43 13.41 -5.81
CA MET A 491 9.92 13.84 -4.52
C MET A 491 10.91 13.57 -3.38
N ALA A 492 10.74 14.24 -2.25
CA ALA A 492 11.42 13.82 -1.02
C ALA A 492 10.93 12.42 -0.62
N TYR A 493 11.83 11.49 -0.30
CA TYR A 493 11.44 10.13 0.10
C TYR A 493 10.48 10.15 1.31
N ALA A 494 10.69 11.08 2.24
CA ALA A 494 9.77 11.28 3.36
C ALA A 494 8.33 11.63 2.91
N GLN A 495 8.16 12.35 1.80
CA GLN A 495 6.84 12.70 1.23
C GLN A 495 6.22 11.53 0.45
N GLU A 496 7.05 10.71 -0.21
CA GLU A 496 6.61 9.44 -0.81
C GLU A 496 5.91 8.57 0.24
N PHE A 497 6.58 8.39 1.38
CA PHE A 497 6.06 7.56 2.48
C PHE A 497 4.72 8.06 3.03
N MET A 498 4.45 9.37 3.02
CA MET A 498 3.18 9.91 3.51
C MET A 498 1.97 9.40 2.73
N GLY A 499 2.12 9.24 1.42
CA GLY A 499 1.06 8.67 0.59
C GLY A 499 1.04 7.15 0.64
N SER A 500 2.20 6.49 0.54
CA SER A 500 2.34 5.03 0.64
C SER A 500 1.77 4.48 1.95
N PHE A 501 1.95 5.20 3.06
CA PHE A 501 1.41 4.84 4.38
C PHE A 501 0.01 5.41 4.66
N GLY A 502 -0.69 5.94 3.65
CA GLY A 502 -2.04 6.50 3.84
C GLY A 502 -3.04 5.51 4.45
N SER A 503 -2.81 4.22 4.28
CA SER A 503 -3.70 3.18 4.80
C SER A 503 -3.09 2.36 5.96
N CYS A 504 -1.83 2.60 6.31
CA CYS A 504 -1.13 1.94 7.42
C CYS A 504 -1.90 2.07 8.73
N LEU A 505 -1.88 1.01 9.53
CA LEU A 505 -2.36 1.04 10.91
C LEU A 505 -1.40 1.84 11.79
N GLY A 506 -1.96 2.67 12.68
CA GLY A 506 -1.17 3.48 13.60
C GLY A 506 -0.32 2.64 14.56
N GLU A 507 -0.88 1.53 15.03
CA GLU A 507 -0.22 0.53 15.88
C GLU A 507 0.98 -0.11 15.17
N MET A 508 0.82 -0.45 13.89
CA MET A 508 1.89 -1.04 13.09
C MET A 508 3.04 -0.05 12.91
N LEU A 509 2.76 1.18 12.51
CA LEU A 509 3.82 2.19 12.38
C LEU A 509 4.50 2.48 13.72
N ALA A 510 3.75 2.46 14.83
CA ALA A 510 4.32 2.67 16.17
C ALA A 510 5.37 1.61 16.53
N GLU A 511 5.31 0.41 15.95
CA GLU A 511 6.26 -0.66 16.21
C GLU A 511 7.34 -0.81 15.11
N TYR A 512 7.04 -0.41 13.87
CA TYR A 512 7.86 -0.76 12.70
C TYR A 512 8.45 0.44 11.92
N ASP A 513 8.14 1.69 12.25
CA ASP A 513 8.59 2.87 11.47
C ASP A 513 10.10 2.87 11.13
N ASP A 514 10.99 2.71 12.12
CA ASP A 514 12.44 2.71 11.95
C ASP A 514 12.87 1.58 11.01
N ARG A 515 12.31 0.39 11.23
CA ARG A 515 12.63 -0.81 10.44
C ARG A 515 12.19 -0.66 8.98
N LEU A 516 11.07 0.02 8.72
CA LEU A 516 10.62 0.31 7.36
C LEU A 516 11.56 1.30 6.65
N MET A 517 12.09 2.30 7.36
CA MET A 517 13.08 3.23 6.79
C MET A 517 14.41 2.53 6.49
N HIS A 518 14.85 1.62 7.37
CA HIS A 518 15.97 0.74 7.11
C HIS A 518 15.74 -0.14 5.87
N CYS A 519 14.57 -0.77 5.75
CA CYS A 519 14.24 -1.60 4.59
C CYS A 519 14.33 -0.84 3.27
N PHE A 520 13.82 0.40 3.23
CA PHE A 520 13.95 1.27 2.07
C PHE A 520 15.42 1.60 1.76
N ALA A 521 16.17 2.04 2.78
CA ALA A 521 17.58 2.42 2.63
C ALA A 521 18.45 1.24 2.19
N ASP A 522 18.25 0.05 2.77
CA ASP A 522 18.97 -1.18 2.41
C ASP A 522 18.70 -1.56 0.95
N ALA A 523 17.44 -1.53 0.51
CA ALA A 523 17.07 -1.81 -0.87
C ALA A 523 17.63 -0.77 -1.85
N TYR A 524 17.66 0.50 -1.44
CA TYR A 524 18.31 1.58 -2.18
C TYR A 524 19.83 1.37 -2.29
N HIS A 525 20.53 1.02 -1.20
CA HIS A 525 21.98 0.77 -1.24
C HIS A 525 22.34 -0.48 -2.02
N ALA A 526 21.49 -1.50 -2.02
CA ALA A 526 21.70 -2.73 -2.78
C ALA A 526 21.79 -2.50 -4.30
N THR A 527 21.33 -1.36 -4.82
CA THR A 527 21.49 -1.01 -6.24
C THR A 527 22.89 -0.50 -6.58
N GLY A 528 23.70 -0.16 -5.57
CA GLY A 528 24.97 0.55 -5.68
C GLY A 528 24.86 2.08 -5.65
N ALA A 529 23.72 2.63 -5.23
CA ALA A 529 23.53 4.07 -5.07
C ALA A 529 24.40 4.64 -3.92
N GLU A 530 24.63 5.97 -3.95
CA GLU A 530 25.42 6.67 -2.93
C GLU A 530 24.84 6.42 -1.52
N PRO A 531 25.65 6.01 -0.53
CA PRO A 531 25.13 5.75 0.81
C PRO A 531 24.42 6.97 1.41
N MET A 532 23.26 6.74 2.02
CA MET A 532 22.49 7.73 2.77
C MET A 532 22.52 7.40 4.25
N ASP A 533 22.47 8.42 5.11
CA ASP A 533 22.32 8.22 6.54
C ASP A 533 20.87 7.89 6.85
N VAL A 534 20.62 6.64 7.23
CA VAL A 534 19.28 6.16 7.58
C VAL A 534 18.71 6.89 8.79
N ASN A 535 19.52 7.40 9.71
CA ASN A 535 19.00 8.19 10.84
C ASN A 535 18.44 9.54 10.38
N GLU A 536 19.04 10.12 9.36
CA GLU A 536 18.53 11.34 8.72
C GLU A 536 17.26 11.05 7.91
N LEU A 537 17.17 9.88 7.26
CA LEU A 537 15.92 9.44 6.61
C LEU A 537 14.79 9.25 7.65
N ILE A 538 15.07 8.61 8.78
CA ILE A 538 14.13 8.44 9.90
C ILE A 538 13.70 9.81 10.44
N LEU A 539 14.64 10.73 10.63
CA LEU A 539 14.35 12.10 11.06
C LEU A 539 13.36 12.75 10.08
N GLN A 540 13.68 12.78 8.78
CA GLN A 540 12.82 13.39 7.76
C GLN A 540 11.45 12.72 7.66
N TYR A 541 11.38 11.40 7.75
CA TYR A 541 10.11 10.68 7.79
C TYR A 541 9.24 11.12 8.98
N ARG A 542 9.82 11.21 10.18
CA ARG A 542 9.07 11.63 11.39
C ARG A 542 8.63 13.09 11.30
N LEU A 543 9.49 13.97 10.80
CA LEU A 543 9.14 15.38 10.54
C LEU A 543 7.98 15.48 9.53
N ALA A 544 8.05 14.74 8.42
CA ALA A 544 6.99 14.69 7.42
C ALA A 544 5.68 14.13 8.01
N MET A 545 5.76 13.11 8.87
CA MET A 545 4.60 12.55 9.57
C MET A 545 3.94 13.57 10.51
N CYS A 546 4.73 14.33 11.28
CA CYS A 546 4.22 15.42 12.11
C CYS A 546 3.55 16.49 11.26
N LEU A 547 4.22 16.97 10.20
CA LEU A 547 3.69 18.00 9.31
C LEU A 547 2.39 17.55 8.63
N ASN A 548 2.36 16.34 8.10
CA ASN A 548 1.19 15.80 7.42
C ASN A 548 0.03 15.56 8.41
N THR A 549 0.30 15.02 9.59
CA THR A 549 -0.71 14.89 10.67
C THR A 549 -1.31 16.25 11.02
N CYS A 550 -0.47 17.27 11.20
CA CYS A 550 -0.89 18.64 11.50
C CYS A 550 -1.82 19.20 10.41
N GLN A 551 -1.44 19.06 9.13
CA GLN A 551 -2.26 19.51 7.99
C GLN A 551 -3.62 18.79 7.90
N MET A 552 -3.67 17.50 8.25
CA MET A 552 -4.90 16.71 8.22
C MET A 552 -5.93 17.13 9.29
N LEU A 553 -5.52 17.82 10.36
CA LEU A 553 -6.45 18.25 11.40
C LEU A 553 -7.54 19.19 10.85
N ALA A 554 -7.22 19.98 9.82
CA ALA A 554 -8.17 20.87 9.15
C ALA A 554 -9.38 20.14 8.55
N MET A 555 -9.26 18.84 8.26
CA MET A 555 -10.39 18.02 7.79
C MET A 555 -11.51 17.90 8.82
N THR A 556 -11.23 18.15 10.11
CA THR A 556 -12.25 18.11 11.17
C THR A 556 -13.08 19.39 11.26
N MET A 557 -12.68 20.48 10.60
CA MET A 557 -13.40 21.76 10.69
C MET A 557 -14.84 21.66 10.17
N PRO A 558 -15.13 21.05 8.99
CA PRO A 558 -16.51 20.84 8.55
C PRO A 558 -17.31 19.93 9.49
N TYR A 559 -16.65 19.01 10.21
CA TYR A 559 -17.31 18.08 11.14
C TYR A 559 -17.86 18.78 12.39
N ASN A 560 -17.33 19.97 12.70
CA ASN A 560 -17.78 20.81 13.81
C ASN A 560 -19.09 21.57 13.51
N SER A 561 -19.52 21.62 12.26
CA SER A 561 -20.71 22.37 11.82
C SER A 561 -22.01 21.64 12.17
N GLU A 562 -23.04 22.38 12.56
CA GLU A 562 -24.41 21.86 12.68
C GLU A 562 -25.12 21.75 11.32
N LYS A 563 -24.59 22.38 10.27
CA LYS A 563 -25.22 22.48 8.94
C LYS A 563 -24.56 21.61 7.89
N HIS A 564 -23.29 21.25 8.06
CA HIS A 564 -22.57 20.44 7.08
C HIS A 564 -23.17 19.02 7.04
N PRO A 565 -23.31 18.38 5.84
CA PRO A 565 -23.86 17.03 5.74
C PRO A 565 -23.11 15.98 6.57
N GLN A 566 -21.80 16.19 6.76
CA GLN A 566 -20.92 15.36 7.61
C GLN A 566 -20.55 16.08 8.92
N GLY A 567 -21.44 16.96 9.40
CA GLY A 567 -21.29 17.76 10.61
C GLY A 567 -21.68 17.01 11.89
N ARG A 568 -21.90 17.75 12.98
CA ARG A 568 -22.27 17.19 14.30
C ARG A 568 -23.44 16.20 14.26
N PRO A 569 -24.56 16.46 13.54
CA PRO A 569 -25.66 15.50 13.48
C PRO A 569 -25.26 14.16 12.88
N PHE A 570 -24.41 14.15 11.85
CA PHE A 570 -23.91 12.93 11.22
C PHE A 570 -23.11 12.09 12.22
N TRP A 571 -22.13 12.70 12.89
CA TRP A 571 -21.24 11.99 13.82
C TRP A 571 -21.95 11.43 15.05
N LYS A 572 -23.07 12.04 15.50
CA LYS A 572 -23.93 11.46 16.54
C LYS A 572 -24.56 10.12 16.13
N THR A 573 -24.69 9.85 14.82
CA THR A 573 -25.25 8.59 14.31
C THR A 573 -24.20 7.53 14.02
N VAL A 574 -22.92 7.89 14.03
CA VAL A 574 -21.80 6.96 13.88
C VAL A 574 -21.62 6.20 15.19
N LYS A 575 -21.37 4.89 15.12
CA LYS A 575 -21.20 4.03 16.29
C LYS A 575 -19.75 3.75 16.63
N SER A 576 -18.90 3.69 15.61
CA SER A 576 -17.47 3.39 15.75
C SER A 576 -16.70 3.84 14.51
N TYR A 577 -15.37 3.80 14.59
CA TYR A 577 -14.50 4.04 13.42
C TYR A 577 -14.81 3.13 12.22
N LYS A 578 -15.26 1.89 12.47
CA LYS A 578 -15.59 0.91 11.43
C LYS A 578 -17.08 0.95 11.00
N ASP A 579 -17.84 1.96 11.43
CA ASP A 579 -19.25 2.09 11.06
C ASP A 579 -19.40 2.25 9.54
N GLU A 580 -20.38 1.55 8.95
CA GLU A 580 -20.67 1.57 7.51
C GLU A 580 -20.90 2.99 6.97
N LYS A 581 -21.41 3.93 7.79
CA LYS A 581 -21.55 5.34 7.38
C LYS A 581 -20.21 6.02 7.03
N ILE A 582 -19.12 5.60 7.67
CA ILE A 582 -17.77 6.02 7.32
C ILE A 582 -17.27 5.18 6.14
N ARG A 583 -17.41 3.86 6.23
CA ARG A 583 -16.78 2.92 5.28
C ARG A 583 -17.37 2.94 3.87
N SER A 584 -18.66 3.26 3.72
CA SER A 584 -19.37 3.28 2.43
C SER A 584 -19.14 4.55 1.61
N VAL A 585 -18.65 5.64 2.23
CA VAL A 585 -18.38 6.91 1.55
C VAL A 585 -16.88 7.05 1.35
N PHE A 586 -16.39 6.92 0.10
CA PHE A 586 -14.95 6.91 -0.20
C PHE A 586 -14.16 8.07 0.45
N ALA A 587 -14.67 9.30 0.37
CA ALA A 587 -14.01 10.46 0.97
C ALA A 587 -13.87 10.37 2.50
N LEU A 588 -14.88 9.82 3.20
CA LEU A 588 -14.82 9.57 4.64
C LEU A 588 -13.92 8.37 4.93
N LYS A 589 -14.11 7.24 4.22
CA LYS A 589 -13.29 6.04 4.34
C LYS A 589 -11.82 6.39 4.24
N PHE A 590 -11.41 7.09 3.19
CA PHE A 590 -10.01 7.44 2.96
C PHE A 590 -9.51 8.49 3.96
N GLY A 591 -10.19 9.65 4.03
CA GLY A 591 -9.75 10.78 4.83
C GLY A 591 -9.75 10.53 6.35
N VAL A 592 -10.83 9.93 6.86
CA VAL A 592 -10.96 9.61 8.30
C VAL A 592 -10.00 8.51 8.68
N SER A 593 -9.76 7.49 7.84
CA SER A 593 -8.78 6.42 8.15
C SER A 593 -7.36 6.96 8.24
N MET A 594 -6.96 7.81 7.31
CA MET A 594 -5.64 8.47 7.35
C MET A 594 -5.47 9.30 8.64
N LEU A 595 -6.45 10.14 8.97
CA LEU A 595 -6.42 10.96 10.19
C LEU A 595 -6.41 10.08 11.44
N TYR A 596 -7.25 9.05 11.46
CA TYR A 596 -7.38 8.11 12.55
C TYR A 596 -6.06 7.44 12.87
N ASN A 597 -5.46 6.78 11.88
CA ASN A 597 -4.22 6.02 12.07
C ASN A 597 -3.04 6.92 12.46
N LYS A 598 -2.94 8.12 11.91
CA LYS A 598 -1.90 9.09 12.29
C LYS A 598 -2.04 9.57 13.72
N VAL A 599 -3.25 9.88 14.17
CA VAL A 599 -3.51 10.28 15.57
C VAL A 599 -3.28 9.12 16.52
N VAL A 600 -3.67 7.89 16.14
CA VAL A 600 -3.39 6.69 16.93
C VAL A 600 -1.89 6.46 17.07
N LEU A 601 -1.14 6.53 15.97
CA LEU A 601 0.33 6.49 15.96
C LEU A 601 0.93 7.51 16.94
N MET A 602 0.49 8.76 16.83
CA MET A 602 0.95 9.83 17.73
C MET A 602 0.58 9.52 19.18
N SER A 603 -0.60 8.97 19.47
CA SER A 603 -0.95 8.56 20.84
C SER A 603 -0.04 7.46 21.38
N LEU A 604 0.46 6.57 20.53
CA LEU A 604 1.31 5.45 20.94
C LEU A 604 2.78 5.85 21.08
N ARG A 605 3.28 6.72 20.20
CA ARG A 605 4.71 7.00 20.06
C ARG A 605 5.07 8.50 20.01
N MET A 606 4.23 9.37 20.58
CA MET A 606 4.39 10.83 20.50
C MET A 606 5.80 11.31 20.84
N ASP A 607 6.40 10.76 21.90
CA ASP A 607 7.67 11.24 22.42
C ASP A 607 8.78 11.09 21.36
N ALA A 608 8.84 9.97 20.63
CA ALA A 608 9.85 9.78 19.58
C ALA A 608 9.68 10.76 18.40
N TYR A 609 8.44 11.07 18.02
CA TYR A 609 8.14 12.04 16.97
C TYR A 609 8.38 13.48 17.44
N TRP A 610 8.10 13.78 18.70
CA TRP A 610 8.32 15.10 19.27
C TRP A 610 9.80 15.39 19.51
N ASP A 611 10.57 14.41 19.98
CA ASP A 611 12.02 14.51 20.15
C ASP A 611 12.70 14.82 18.82
N THR A 612 12.21 14.24 17.72
CA THR A 612 12.65 14.56 16.34
C THR A 612 12.42 16.03 15.99
N ILE A 613 11.26 16.61 16.32
CA ILE A 613 10.97 18.03 16.11
C ILE A 613 11.91 18.92 16.93
N VAL A 614 12.15 18.57 18.19
CA VAL A 614 13.05 19.31 19.07
C VAL A 614 14.50 19.23 18.59
N GLU A 615 14.96 18.05 18.18
CA GLU A 615 16.28 17.84 17.62
C GLU A 615 16.47 18.67 16.35
N TRP A 616 15.53 18.57 15.41
CA TRP A 616 15.54 19.36 14.19
C TRP A 616 15.52 20.87 14.49
N GLY A 617 14.67 21.32 15.40
CA GLY A 617 14.59 22.73 15.81
C GLY A 617 15.94 23.26 16.31
N LYS A 618 16.62 22.50 17.18
CA LYS A 618 17.98 22.83 17.65
C LYS A 618 18.99 22.89 16.50
N ARG A 619 18.95 21.96 15.54
CA ARG A 619 19.83 21.96 14.36
C ARG A 619 19.62 23.20 13.49
N MET A 620 18.39 23.68 13.40
CA MET A 620 18.01 24.84 12.58
C MET A 620 18.12 26.19 13.32
N GLY A 621 18.37 26.18 14.63
CA GLY A 621 18.46 27.40 15.45
C GLY A 621 17.12 28.02 15.82
N PHE A 622 16.07 27.21 15.92
CA PHE A 622 14.71 27.63 16.34
C PHE A 622 14.47 27.54 17.85
#